data_AF-A0A7D5LEP7-F1
#
_entry.id   AF-A0A7D5LEP7-F1
#
_cell.length_a   1.000
_cell.length_b   1.000
_cell.length_c   1.000
_cell.angle_alpha   90.00
_cell.angle_beta   90.00
_cell.angle_gamma   90.00
#
_symmetry.space_group_name_H-M   'P 1'
#
loop_
_entity.id
_entity.type
_entity.pdbx_description
1 polymer ?
#
loop_
_entity_poly.entity_id
_entity_poly.type
_entity_poly.pdbx_seq_one_letter_code
_entity_poly.pdbx_strand_id
1 'polypeptide(L)'
;MSYQKYLSEYIDFIRYDRDLTDHTCKVRRQWLERFFRDLGGREFSFENIRLLLREYKRSDLSPNYIHVLITSLNSFIRFLIAEKHLPLEDCTSNLNQLRPKKKIVLYQTLSLEEIEKIINPPPHKNNYERDLHPKYIKCDYMWGLLLEFLAKTGCRVGEVIALNVGDFNFGTNEFIIRETKTDEQRIVPIPPDMIEKLREWIKNRGEIPPSSPMFITMHFARTRPNSRIGESMVNKTIRERAKRAGLHVDRRFHAHSFRHSFITELLRQDVAISKVQRIVGHRKVDTTMIYTHMVTDDLRQAMLKHPLIRKSQDPHAIIESVKEEIKSFRLHGDERFDYTLTERNDGFSFNISLKK
;
A
#
# COMPACT_ATOMS: atom_id res chain seq x y z
N MET A 1 -32.84 -9.26 -27.42
CA MET A 1 -31.48 -9.15 -28.00
C MET A 1 -30.46 -9.72 -27.04
N SER A 2 -29.54 -10.59 -27.48
CA SER A 2 -28.45 -11.05 -26.63
C SER A 2 -27.34 -9.99 -26.62
N TYR A 3 -27.26 -9.20 -25.55
CA TYR A 3 -26.23 -8.16 -25.40
C TYR A 3 -24.83 -8.75 -25.14
N GLN A 4 -24.74 -10.03 -24.76
CA GLN A 4 -23.48 -10.74 -24.50
C GLN A 4 -22.54 -10.75 -25.71
N LYS A 5 -23.07 -10.74 -26.94
CA LYS A 5 -22.25 -10.74 -28.16
C LYS A 5 -21.34 -9.51 -28.29
N TYR A 6 -21.71 -8.40 -27.66
CA TYR A 6 -20.93 -7.15 -27.68
C TYR A 6 -19.81 -7.13 -26.62
N LEU A 7 -19.64 -8.21 -25.84
CA LEU A 7 -18.66 -8.23 -24.77
C LEU A 7 -17.23 -8.13 -25.30
N SER A 8 -16.88 -8.82 -26.38
CA SER A 8 -15.55 -8.73 -26.98
C SER A 8 -15.22 -7.30 -27.39
N GLU A 9 -16.13 -6.65 -28.12
CA GLU A 9 -15.99 -5.26 -28.57
C GLU A 9 -15.88 -4.28 -27.40
N TYR A 10 -16.67 -4.49 -26.34
CA TYR A 10 -16.54 -3.69 -25.12
C TYR A 10 -15.17 -3.85 -24.45
N ILE A 11 -14.64 -5.07 -24.41
CA ILE A 11 -13.33 -5.31 -23.80
C ILE A 11 -12.22 -4.63 -24.61
N ASP A 12 -12.33 -4.62 -25.93
CA ASP A 12 -11.41 -3.89 -26.79
C ASP A 12 -11.58 -2.37 -26.59
N PHE A 13 -12.81 -1.86 -26.52
CA PHE A 13 -13.09 -0.45 -26.21
C PHE A 13 -12.46 0.00 -24.89
N ILE A 14 -12.63 -0.76 -23.79
CA ILE A 14 -12.03 -0.35 -22.52
C ILE A 14 -10.50 -0.51 -22.50
N ARG A 15 -9.94 -1.36 -23.34
CA ARG A 15 -8.50 -1.55 -23.46
C ARG A 15 -7.87 -0.42 -24.26
N TYR A 16 -8.39 -0.12 -25.44
CA TYR A 16 -7.76 0.78 -26.39
C TYR A 16 -8.23 2.23 -26.21
N ASP A 17 -9.54 2.46 -26.10
CA ASP A 17 -10.11 3.81 -26.00
C ASP A 17 -10.08 4.38 -24.58
N ARG A 18 -10.12 3.51 -23.57
CA ARG A 18 -10.06 3.92 -22.14
C ARG A 18 -8.72 3.64 -21.46
N ASP A 19 -7.77 3.07 -22.20
CA ASP A 19 -6.42 2.74 -21.72
C ASP A 19 -6.40 2.02 -20.35
N LEU A 20 -7.35 1.10 -20.15
CA LEU A 20 -7.39 0.30 -18.93
C LEU A 20 -6.35 -0.82 -19.01
N THR A 21 -5.75 -1.14 -17.86
CA THR A 21 -4.73 -2.20 -17.78
C THR A 21 -5.32 -3.56 -18.15
N ASP A 22 -4.50 -4.42 -18.72
CA ASP A 22 -4.89 -5.80 -19.07
C ASP A 22 -5.51 -6.56 -17.89
N HIS A 23 -4.98 -6.35 -16.68
CA HIS A 23 -5.57 -6.93 -15.48
C HIS A 23 -7.01 -6.46 -15.26
N THR A 24 -7.27 -5.15 -15.40
CA THR A 24 -8.61 -4.58 -15.25
C THR A 24 -9.55 -5.13 -16.33
N CYS A 25 -9.10 -5.20 -17.58
CA CYS A 25 -9.87 -5.75 -18.69
C CYS A 25 -10.22 -7.23 -18.46
N LYS A 26 -9.25 -8.03 -18.03
CA LYS A 26 -9.45 -9.45 -17.69
C LYS A 26 -10.46 -9.63 -16.56
N VAL A 27 -10.33 -8.87 -15.47
CA VAL A 27 -11.24 -8.93 -14.32
C VAL A 27 -12.66 -8.54 -14.74
N ARG A 28 -12.82 -7.42 -15.47
CA ARG A 28 -14.14 -6.99 -15.95
C ARG A 28 -14.78 -8.00 -16.91
N ARG A 29 -14.00 -8.59 -17.83
CA ARG A 29 -14.47 -9.65 -18.74
C ARG A 29 -15.02 -10.83 -17.97
N GLN A 30 -14.22 -11.42 -17.08
CA GLN A 30 -14.62 -12.60 -16.29
C GLN A 30 -15.93 -12.36 -15.52
N TRP A 31 -16.12 -11.16 -15.00
CA TRP A 31 -17.33 -10.82 -14.25
C TRP A 31 -18.55 -10.61 -15.13
N LEU A 32 -18.40 -9.96 -16.28
CA LEU A 32 -19.51 -9.81 -17.22
C LEU A 32 -19.89 -11.17 -17.84
N GLU A 33 -18.93 -12.03 -18.15
CA GLU A 33 -19.20 -13.41 -18.63
C GLU A 33 -19.99 -14.22 -17.60
N ARG A 34 -19.55 -14.17 -16.32
CA ARG A 34 -20.29 -14.79 -15.22
C ARG A 34 -21.70 -14.22 -15.11
N PHE A 35 -21.84 -12.90 -15.13
CA PHE A 35 -23.14 -12.25 -15.05
C PHE A 35 -24.07 -12.68 -16.18
N PHE A 36 -23.61 -12.68 -17.44
CA PHE A 36 -24.46 -13.08 -18.57
C PHE A 36 -24.84 -14.55 -18.54
N ARG A 37 -23.94 -15.42 -18.09
CA ARG A 37 -24.26 -16.84 -17.86
C ARG A 37 -25.35 -16.98 -16.79
N ASP A 38 -25.21 -16.31 -15.66
CA ASP A 38 -26.14 -16.41 -14.53
C ASP A 38 -27.47 -15.63 -14.81
N LEU A 39 -27.46 -14.68 -15.75
CA LEU A 39 -28.68 -14.06 -16.28
C LEU A 39 -29.57 -15.09 -17.00
N GLY A 40 -28.99 -16.16 -17.54
CA GLY A 40 -29.72 -17.34 -18.02
C GLY A 40 -30.65 -17.04 -19.19
N GLY A 41 -30.28 -16.12 -20.08
CA GLY A 41 -31.10 -15.71 -21.22
C GLY A 41 -32.27 -14.78 -20.88
N ARG A 42 -32.46 -14.41 -19.61
CA ARG A 42 -33.40 -13.34 -19.21
C ARG A 42 -33.02 -12.03 -19.91
N GLU A 43 -33.99 -11.17 -20.11
CA GLU A 43 -33.78 -9.86 -20.71
C GLU A 43 -32.76 -9.05 -19.90
N PHE A 44 -31.83 -8.38 -20.59
CA PHE A 44 -30.88 -7.48 -19.96
C PHE A 44 -31.56 -6.15 -19.61
N SER A 45 -32.31 -6.16 -18.51
CA SER A 45 -33.05 -5.02 -17.98
C SER A 45 -32.64 -4.72 -16.54
N PHE A 46 -32.92 -3.51 -16.07
CA PHE A 46 -32.62 -3.12 -14.69
C PHE A 46 -33.21 -4.10 -13.66
N GLU A 47 -34.45 -4.56 -13.87
CA GLU A 47 -35.12 -5.45 -12.92
C GLU A 47 -34.42 -6.82 -12.82
N ASN A 48 -34.04 -7.41 -13.95
CA ASN A 48 -33.30 -8.69 -13.95
C ASN A 48 -31.89 -8.53 -13.38
N ILE A 49 -31.20 -7.41 -13.67
CA ILE A 49 -29.91 -7.10 -13.04
C ILE A 49 -30.08 -6.98 -11.52
N ARG A 50 -31.12 -6.28 -11.06
CA ARG A 50 -31.42 -6.07 -9.63
C ARG A 50 -31.70 -7.39 -8.91
N LEU A 51 -32.47 -8.28 -9.52
CA LEU A 51 -32.77 -9.61 -8.96
C LEU A 51 -31.49 -10.45 -8.82
N LEU A 52 -30.66 -10.52 -9.86
CA LEU A 52 -29.41 -11.28 -9.81
C LEU A 52 -28.42 -10.69 -8.79
N LEU A 53 -28.34 -9.36 -8.67
CA LEU A 53 -27.54 -8.72 -7.62
C LEU A 53 -28.04 -9.05 -6.20
N ARG A 54 -29.36 -9.25 -6.01
CA ARG A 54 -29.91 -9.71 -4.72
C ARG A 54 -29.53 -11.16 -4.42
N GLU A 55 -29.55 -12.03 -5.43
CA GLU A 55 -29.07 -13.41 -5.30
C GLU A 55 -27.60 -13.45 -4.92
N TYR A 56 -26.76 -12.66 -5.61
CA TYR A 56 -25.34 -12.54 -5.28
C TYR A 56 -25.10 -12.04 -3.85
N LYS A 57 -25.88 -11.05 -3.37
CA LYS A 57 -25.80 -10.58 -1.97
C LYS A 57 -26.17 -11.64 -0.94
N ARG A 58 -27.00 -12.63 -1.30
CA ARG A 58 -27.41 -13.73 -0.41
C ARG A 58 -26.41 -14.89 -0.41
N SER A 59 -25.45 -14.89 -1.33
CA SER A 59 -24.36 -15.87 -1.38
C SER A 59 -23.11 -15.37 -0.66
N ASP A 60 -22.10 -16.23 -0.49
CA ASP A 60 -20.82 -15.93 0.16
C ASP A 60 -19.88 -15.00 -0.66
N LEU A 61 -20.45 -14.26 -1.60
CA LEU A 61 -19.72 -13.34 -2.45
C LEU A 61 -19.30 -12.07 -1.68
N SER A 62 -18.03 -11.70 -1.80
CA SER A 62 -17.51 -10.53 -1.09
C SER A 62 -18.21 -9.23 -1.52
N PRO A 63 -18.41 -8.25 -0.60
CA PRO A 63 -18.96 -6.94 -0.97
C PRO A 63 -18.16 -6.21 -2.06
N ASN A 64 -16.83 -6.38 -2.07
CA ASN A 64 -15.97 -5.80 -3.10
C ASN A 64 -16.25 -6.41 -4.48
N TYR A 65 -16.59 -7.71 -4.51
CA TYR A 65 -16.94 -8.35 -5.77
C TYR A 65 -18.18 -7.71 -6.40
N ILE A 66 -19.25 -7.52 -5.63
CA ILE A 66 -20.48 -6.87 -6.11
C ILE A 66 -20.20 -5.44 -6.57
N HIS A 67 -19.30 -4.73 -5.88
CA HIS A 67 -18.87 -3.39 -6.28
C HIS A 67 -18.15 -3.38 -7.64
N VAL A 68 -17.24 -4.34 -7.89
CA VAL A 68 -16.54 -4.48 -9.18
C VAL A 68 -17.52 -4.86 -10.29
N LEU A 69 -18.47 -5.76 -10.02
CA LEU A 69 -19.52 -6.13 -10.98
C LEU A 69 -20.38 -4.91 -11.38
N ILE A 70 -20.90 -4.15 -10.41
CA ILE A 70 -21.71 -2.94 -10.71
C ILE A 70 -20.90 -1.92 -11.51
N THR A 71 -19.61 -1.75 -11.19
CA THR A 71 -18.70 -0.88 -11.96
C THR A 71 -18.54 -1.36 -13.40
N SER A 72 -18.45 -2.68 -13.60
CA SER A 72 -18.30 -3.30 -14.92
C SER A 72 -19.59 -3.19 -15.74
N LEU A 73 -20.75 -3.43 -15.11
CA LEU A 73 -22.08 -3.28 -15.71
C LEU A 73 -22.34 -1.83 -16.13
N ASN A 74 -22.05 -0.86 -15.27
CA ASN A 74 -22.26 0.55 -15.61
C ASN A 74 -21.41 0.98 -16.81
N SER A 75 -20.15 0.56 -16.85
CA SER A 75 -19.25 0.85 -17.96
C SER A 75 -19.71 0.16 -19.25
N PHE A 76 -20.25 -1.05 -19.16
CA PHE A 76 -20.81 -1.80 -20.31
C PHE A 76 -22.11 -1.17 -20.83
N ILE A 77 -23.05 -0.82 -19.94
CA ILE A 77 -24.32 -0.15 -20.30
C ILE A 77 -24.05 1.15 -21.05
N ARG A 78 -23.14 1.98 -20.54
CA ARG A 78 -22.75 3.23 -21.20
C ARG A 78 -22.12 3.01 -22.57
N PHE A 79 -21.30 1.97 -22.72
CA PHE A 79 -20.76 1.58 -24.02
C PHE A 79 -21.87 1.17 -25.00
N LEU A 80 -22.86 0.37 -24.56
CA LEU A 80 -23.98 -0.02 -25.42
C LEU A 80 -24.83 1.17 -25.88
N ILE A 81 -25.07 2.13 -24.98
CA ILE A 81 -25.84 3.34 -25.28
C ILE A 81 -25.06 4.25 -26.25
N ALA A 82 -23.77 4.46 -25.99
CA ALA A 82 -22.94 5.38 -26.77
C ALA A 82 -22.52 4.82 -28.14
N GLU A 83 -22.00 3.58 -28.18
CA GLU A 83 -21.31 3.02 -29.36
C GLU A 83 -22.21 2.09 -30.17
N LYS A 84 -23.25 1.51 -29.57
CA LYS A 84 -24.16 0.57 -30.24
C LYS A 84 -25.55 1.14 -30.47
N HIS A 85 -25.83 2.33 -29.95
CA HIS A 85 -27.12 3.01 -30.06
C HIS A 85 -28.32 2.09 -29.75
N LEU A 86 -28.15 1.19 -28.78
CA LEU A 86 -29.19 0.23 -28.41
C LEU A 86 -30.26 0.94 -27.56
N PRO A 87 -31.54 0.55 -27.65
CA PRO A 87 -32.65 1.14 -26.90
C PRO A 87 -32.64 0.66 -25.44
N LEU A 88 -31.54 0.91 -24.74
CA LEU A 88 -31.35 0.55 -23.34
C LEU A 88 -31.46 1.82 -22.49
N GLU A 89 -32.37 1.82 -21.51
CA GLU A 89 -32.43 2.89 -20.53
C GLU A 89 -31.16 2.91 -19.66
N ASP A 90 -30.59 4.09 -19.43
CA ASP A 90 -29.45 4.24 -18.52
C ASP A 90 -29.89 4.03 -17.07
N CYS A 91 -29.74 2.81 -16.59
CA CYS A 91 -30.01 2.45 -15.19
C CYS A 91 -28.76 2.56 -14.27
N THR A 92 -27.67 3.19 -14.73
CA THR A 92 -26.39 3.19 -13.99
C THR A 92 -26.48 3.89 -12.63
N SER A 93 -27.30 4.93 -12.52
CA SER A 93 -27.60 5.61 -11.26
C SER A 93 -28.31 4.70 -10.26
N ASN A 94 -29.33 3.95 -10.70
CA ASN A 94 -30.05 3.00 -9.86
C ASN A 94 -29.14 1.84 -9.43
N LEU A 95 -28.28 1.34 -10.32
CA LEU A 95 -27.31 0.30 -9.98
C LEU A 95 -26.30 0.77 -8.91
N ASN A 96 -25.88 2.04 -8.95
CA ASN A 96 -24.99 2.58 -7.93
C ASN A 96 -25.62 2.59 -6.53
N GLN A 97 -26.94 2.79 -6.40
CA GLN A 97 -27.65 2.71 -5.12
C GLN A 97 -27.69 1.28 -4.55
N LEU A 98 -27.51 0.27 -5.40
CA LEU A 98 -27.46 -1.13 -4.98
C LEU A 98 -26.07 -1.56 -4.51
N ARG A 99 -25.04 -0.71 -4.57
CA ARG A 99 -23.70 -1.06 -4.09
C ARG A 99 -23.75 -1.43 -2.60
N PRO A 100 -23.03 -2.47 -2.16
CA PRO A 100 -22.87 -2.73 -0.74
C PRO A 100 -22.29 -1.49 -0.07
N LYS A 101 -22.86 -1.08 1.07
CA LYS A 101 -22.26 -0.02 1.89
C LYS A 101 -20.84 -0.46 2.21
N LYS A 102 -19.86 0.40 1.90
CA LYS A 102 -18.47 0.15 2.21
C LYS A 102 -18.36 0.11 3.74
N LYS A 103 -18.27 -1.09 4.33
CA LYS A 103 -17.84 -1.17 5.73
C LYS A 103 -16.48 -0.50 5.78
N ILE A 104 -16.33 0.53 6.60
CA ILE A 104 -15.04 1.11 6.91
C ILE A 104 -14.29 0.02 7.68
N VAL A 105 -13.58 -0.82 6.95
CA VAL A 105 -12.65 -1.76 7.55
C VAL A 105 -11.44 -0.89 7.89
N LEU A 106 -11.25 -0.60 9.18
CA LEU A 106 -9.98 -0.08 9.68
C LEU A 106 -8.90 -0.98 9.07
N TYR A 107 -8.04 -0.38 8.25
CA TYR A 107 -7.04 -1.15 7.54
C TYR A 107 -6.27 -1.97 8.55
N GLN A 108 -6.16 -3.23 8.21
CA GLN A 108 -5.54 -4.23 9.01
C GLN A 108 -4.01 -4.05 8.88
N THR A 109 -3.46 -3.10 9.65
CA THR A 109 -2.02 -2.79 9.68
C THR A 109 -1.22 -3.93 10.29
N LEU A 110 0.06 -4.02 9.91
CA LEU A 110 1.06 -4.79 10.64
C LEU A 110 1.67 -3.92 11.75
N SER A 111 1.95 -4.49 12.91
CA SER A 111 2.74 -3.81 13.94
C SER A 111 4.21 -3.65 13.50
N LEU A 112 4.94 -2.73 14.13
CA LEU A 112 6.37 -2.55 13.86
C LEU A 112 7.17 -3.84 14.15
N GLU A 113 6.80 -4.56 15.21
CA GLU A 113 7.39 -5.85 15.57
C GLU A 113 7.10 -6.94 14.51
N GLU A 114 5.86 -7.01 13.99
CA GLU A 114 5.52 -7.92 12.89
C GLU A 114 6.35 -7.59 11.65
N ILE A 115 6.49 -6.30 11.30
CA ILE A 115 7.28 -5.85 10.15
C ILE A 115 8.75 -6.23 10.32
N GLU A 116 9.35 -5.96 11.48
CA GLU A 116 10.74 -6.27 11.78
C GLU A 116 11.02 -7.78 11.67
N LYS A 117 10.15 -8.61 12.24
CA LYS A 117 10.22 -10.07 12.14
C LYS A 117 10.10 -10.60 10.70
N ILE A 118 9.33 -9.93 9.84
CA ILE A 118 9.21 -10.29 8.42
C ILE A 118 10.44 -9.84 7.64
N ILE A 119 11.00 -8.67 7.96
CA ILE A 119 12.24 -8.16 7.34
C ILE A 119 13.42 -9.06 7.70
N ASN A 120 13.53 -9.48 8.97
CA ASN A 120 14.62 -10.28 9.50
C ASN A 120 14.11 -11.59 10.14
N PRO A 121 13.61 -12.55 9.35
CA PRO A 121 13.10 -13.80 9.88
C PRO A 121 14.24 -14.69 10.39
N PRO A 122 14.02 -15.48 11.46
CA PRO A 122 15.01 -16.43 11.97
C PRO A 122 15.31 -17.52 10.94
N PRO A 123 16.46 -18.22 10.97
CA PRO A 123 16.74 -19.37 10.09
C PRO A 123 15.64 -20.45 10.13
N HIS A 124 15.49 -21.21 9.05
CA HIS A 124 14.56 -22.33 8.95
C HIS A 124 14.98 -23.41 9.96
N LYS A 125 14.08 -23.71 10.92
CA LYS A 125 14.31 -24.68 12.00
C LYS A 125 14.82 -26.05 11.53
N ASN A 126 14.41 -26.51 10.35
CA ASN A 126 14.74 -27.84 9.83
C ASN A 126 15.74 -27.81 8.65
N ASN A 127 16.41 -26.68 8.40
CA ASN A 127 17.27 -26.53 7.22
C ASN A 127 18.43 -25.53 7.44
N TYR A 128 19.06 -25.60 8.61
CA TYR A 128 20.11 -24.66 9.04
C TYR A 128 21.29 -24.63 8.06
N GLU A 129 21.78 -25.78 7.62
CA GLU A 129 22.89 -25.89 6.66
C GLU A 129 22.56 -25.26 5.30
N ARG A 130 21.31 -25.39 4.85
CA ARG A 130 20.83 -24.79 3.59
C ARG A 130 20.78 -23.27 3.71
N ASP A 131 20.33 -22.74 4.84
CA ASP A 131 20.21 -21.31 5.06
C ASP A 131 21.58 -20.61 5.19
N LEU A 132 22.59 -21.35 5.65
CA LEU A 132 23.98 -20.90 5.70
C LEU A 132 24.68 -20.92 4.33
N HIS A 133 24.08 -21.56 3.32
CA HIS A 133 24.67 -21.59 1.99
C HIS A 133 24.61 -20.17 1.36
N PRO A 134 25.73 -19.62 0.83
CA PRO A 134 25.84 -18.20 0.43
C PRO A 134 24.73 -17.68 -0.49
N LYS A 135 24.23 -18.53 -1.38
CA LYS A 135 23.10 -18.23 -2.26
C LYS A 135 21.79 -17.90 -1.50
N TYR A 136 21.47 -18.63 -0.43
CA TYR A 136 20.26 -18.39 0.36
C TYR A 136 20.41 -17.16 1.24
N ILE A 137 21.61 -16.93 1.80
CA ILE A 137 21.95 -15.68 2.51
C ILE A 137 21.73 -14.46 1.60
N LYS A 138 22.28 -14.48 0.37
CA LYS A 138 22.09 -13.39 -0.60
C LYS A 138 20.62 -13.17 -0.97
N CYS A 139 19.85 -14.25 -1.09
CA CYS A 139 18.41 -14.19 -1.36
C CYS A 139 17.65 -13.56 -0.20
N ASP A 140 17.93 -14.00 1.03
CA ASP A 140 17.30 -13.48 2.23
C ASP A 140 17.64 -12.01 2.47
N TYR A 141 18.89 -11.61 2.21
CA TYR A 141 19.32 -10.23 2.28
C TYR A 141 18.56 -9.36 1.27
N MET A 142 18.47 -9.79 0.00
CA MET A 142 17.72 -9.06 -1.04
C MET A 142 16.25 -8.86 -0.65
N TRP A 143 15.61 -9.92 -0.16
CA TRP A 143 14.22 -9.83 0.28
C TRP A 143 14.05 -8.95 1.51
N GLY A 144 14.96 -9.04 2.49
CA GLY A 144 14.98 -8.15 3.65
C GLY A 144 15.10 -6.69 3.20
N LEU A 145 16.03 -6.38 2.30
CA LEU A 145 16.26 -5.05 1.76
C LEU A 145 15.02 -4.50 1.02
N LEU A 146 14.36 -5.32 0.19
CA LEU A 146 13.13 -4.93 -0.51
C LEU A 146 12.00 -4.59 0.47
N LEU A 147 11.78 -5.45 1.47
CA LEU A 147 10.70 -5.27 2.44
C LEU A 147 10.97 -4.10 3.40
N GLU A 148 12.23 -3.90 3.79
CA GLU A 148 12.67 -2.73 4.53
C GLU A 148 12.43 -1.44 3.71
N PHE A 149 12.75 -1.47 2.41
CA PHE A 149 12.49 -0.34 1.52
C PHE A 149 11.00 -0.01 1.43
N LEU A 150 10.12 -1.02 1.32
CA LEU A 150 8.67 -0.82 1.36
C LEU A 150 8.20 -0.23 2.69
N ALA A 151 8.72 -0.74 3.81
CA ALA A 151 8.36 -0.27 5.14
C ALA A 151 8.75 1.19 5.38
N LYS A 152 9.92 1.61 4.88
CA LYS A 152 10.49 2.93 5.16
C LYS A 152 10.11 4.03 4.17
N THR A 153 9.69 3.66 2.96
CA THR A 153 9.28 4.65 1.94
C THR A 153 7.78 4.77 1.78
N GLY A 154 7.01 3.77 2.25
CA GLY A 154 5.57 3.70 2.03
C GLY A 154 5.17 3.58 0.56
N CYS A 155 6.11 3.31 -0.36
CA CYS A 155 5.81 3.19 -1.79
C CYS A 155 4.87 2.02 -2.09
N ARG A 156 4.14 2.09 -3.21
CA ARG A 156 3.38 0.94 -3.69
C ARG A 156 4.34 -0.13 -4.18
N VAL A 157 3.98 -1.39 -4.00
CA VAL A 157 4.79 -2.52 -4.48
C VAL A 157 5.05 -2.45 -5.98
N GLY A 158 4.06 -2.04 -6.78
CA GLY A 158 4.20 -1.85 -8.22
C GLY A 158 5.24 -0.79 -8.59
N GLU A 159 5.37 0.27 -7.79
CA GLU A 159 6.37 1.32 -7.98
C GLU A 159 7.76 0.77 -7.63
N VAL A 160 7.91 0.11 -6.47
CA VAL A 160 9.20 -0.44 -6.02
C VAL A 160 9.75 -1.51 -6.96
N ILE A 161 8.91 -2.43 -7.45
CA ILE A 161 9.36 -3.47 -8.39
C ILE A 161 9.68 -2.90 -9.78
N ALA A 162 9.19 -1.70 -10.12
CA ALA A 162 9.46 -1.04 -11.40
C ALA A 162 10.78 -0.25 -11.41
N LEU A 163 11.33 0.08 -10.24
CA LEU A 163 12.59 0.83 -10.12
C LEU A 163 13.76 0.12 -10.82
N ASN A 164 14.58 0.91 -11.49
CA ASN A 164 15.88 0.51 -12.02
C ASN A 164 17.00 1.14 -11.19
N VAL A 165 18.23 0.64 -11.37
CA VAL A 165 19.41 1.19 -10.71
C VAL A 165 19.60 2.68 -11.04
N GLY A 166 19.37 3.06 -12.29
CA GLY A 166 19.50 4.43 -12.77
C GLY A 166 18.43 5.40 -12.28
N ASP A 167 17.38 4.92 -11.62
CA ASP A 167 16.38 5.80 -10.99
C ASP A 167 16.85 6.34 -9.63
N PHE A 168 17.98 5.86 -9.10
CA PHE A 168 18.58 6.30 -7.83
C PHE A 168 19.72 7.29 -8.07
N ASN A 169 19.66 8.45 -7.42
CA ASN A 169 20.74 9.42 -7.32
C ASN A 169 21.32 9.39 -5.90
N PHE A 170 22.44 8.68 -5.74
CA PHE A 170 23.15 8.58 -4.46
C PHE A 170 24.00 9.81 -4.12
N GLY A 171 24.09 10.80 -5.00
CA GLY A 171 24.70 12.10 -4.72
C GLY A 171 23.73 13.03 -4.01
N THR A 172 22.45 13.00 -4.39
CA THR A 172 21.36 13.75 -3.73
C THR A 172 20.58 12.93 -2.71
N ASN A 173 20.86 11.63 -2.59
CA ASN A 173 20.16 10.67 -1.71
C ASN A 173 18.66 10.56 -2.01
N GLU A 174 18.31 10.51 -3.29
CA GLU A 174 16.93 10.49 -3.78
C GLU A 174 16.74 9.43 -4.87
N PHE A 175 15.50 9.04 -5.11
CA PHE A 175 15.12 8.23 -6.25
C PHE A 175 13.84 8.73 -6.91
N ILE A 176 13.66 8.40 -8.18
CA ILE A 176 12.53 8.87 -8.98
C ILE A 176 11.54 7.73 -9.20
N ILE A 177 10.27 7.99 -8.93
CA ILE A 177 9.16 7.11 -9.31
C ILE A 177 8.47 7.71 -10.54
N ARG A 178 8.28 6.89 -11.56
CA ARG A 178 7.63 7.26 -12.82
C ARG A 178 6.25 6.62 -12.90
N GLU A 179 5.22 7.44 -13.02
CA GLU A 179 3.84 6.98 -13.16
C GLU A 179 3.53 6.72 -14.64
N THR A 180 3.57 5.46 -15.06
CA THR A 180 3.41 5.05 -16.48
C THR A 180 2.11 5.49 -17.14
N LYS A 181 1.05 5.79 -16.39
CA LYS A 181 -0.27 6.15 -16.94
C LYS A 181 -0.46 7.63 -17.23
N THR A 182 0.39 8.50 -16.69
CA THR A 182 0.17 9.95 -16.76
C THR A 182 1.45 10.73 -17.01
N ASP A 183 2.56 10.03 -17.21
CA ASP A 183 3.91 10.58 -17.41
C ASP A 183 4.44 11.50 -16.28
N GLU A 184 3.69 11.65 -15.20
CA GLU A 184 4.13 12.33 -14.00
C GLU A 184 5.26 11.56 -13.29
N GLN A 185 6.16 12.32 -12.68
CA GLN A 185 7.26 11.79 -11.89
C GLN A 185 7.23 12.43 -10.50
N ARG A 186 7.70 11.69 -9.50
CA ARG A 186 7.93 12.22 -8.17
C ARG A 186 9.27 11.76 -7.61
N ILE A 187 9.92 12.68 -6.91
CA ILE A 187 11.17 12.43 -6.20
C ILE A 187 10.84 11.96 -4.80
N VAL A 188 11.51 10.90 -4.36
CA VAL A 188 11.37 10.34 -3.02
C VAL A 188 12.76 10.25 -2.38
N PRO A 189 12.93 10.76 -1.14
CA PRO A 189 14.20 10.64 -0.44
C PRO A 189 14.48 9.17 -0.08
N ILE A 190 15.75 8.76 -0.19
CA ILE A 190 16.22 7.46 0.27
C ILE A 190 16.35 7.53 1.80
N PRO A 191 15.79 6.56 2.56
CA PRO A 191 16.03 6.48 4.00
C PRO A 191 17.54 6.41 4.30
N PRO A 192 18.08 7.24 5.20
CA PRO A 192 19.53 7.39 5.37
C PRO A 192 20.27 6.08 5.63
N ASP A 193 19.71 5.19 6.45
CA ASP A 193 20.32 3.91 6.80
C ASP A 193 20.25 2.87 5.66
N MET A 194 19.50 3.16 4.59
CA MET A 194 19.40 2.31 3.42
C MET A 194 20.39 2.67 2.32
N ILE A 195 20.99 3.87 2.34
CA ILE A 195 21.91 4.34 1.28
C ILE A 195 23.05 3.34 1.07
N GLU A 196 23.78 3.01 2.13
CA GLU A 196 24.91 2.10 2.05
C GLU A 196 24.48 0.66 1.75
N LYS A 197 23.35 0.19 2.31
CA LYS A 197 22.79 -1.13 2.00
C LYS A 197 22.45 -1.27 0.50
N LEU A 198 21.86 -0.24 -0.09
CA LEU A 198 21.51 -0.22 -1.51
C LEU A 198 22.75 -0.14 -2.40
N ARG A 199 23.76 0.66 -2.02
CA ARG A 199 25.05 0.74 -2.72
C ARG A 199 25.78 -0.59 -2.69
N GLU A 200 25.86 -1.22 -1.52
CA GLU A 200 26.48 -2.54 -1.34
C GLU A 200 25.75 -3.60 -2.18
N TRP A 201 24.41 -3.58 -2.15
CA TRP A 201 23.59 -4.46 -2.98
C TRP A 201 23.89 -4.31 -4.48
N ILE A 202 23.99 -3.08 -4.99
CA ILE A 202 24.34 -2.80 -6.39
C ILE A 202 25.76 -3.29 -6.68
N LYS A 203 26.73 -2.97 -5.83
CA LYS A 203 28.13 -3.39 -5.98
C LYS A 203 28.27 -4.92 -6.02
N ASN A 204 27.53 -5.64 -5.17
CA ASN A 204 27.52 -7.10 -5.11
C ASN A 204 26.83 -7.78 -6.32
N ARG A 205 26.31 -7.00 -7.27
CA ARG A 205 25.80 -7.47 -8.55
C ARG A 205 26.79 -7.26 -9.71
N GLY A 206 27.95 -6.65 -9.45
CA GLY A 206 28.98 -6.36 -10.45
C GLY A 206 28.58 -5.21 -11.37
N GLU A 207 29.13 -5.20 -12.58
CA GLU A 207 28.82 -4.20 -13.59
C GLU A 207 27.43 -4.46 -14.18
N ILE A 208 26.47 -3.60 -13.83
CA ILE A 208 25.10 -3.67 -14.32
C ILE A 208 24.69 -2.33 -14.94
N PRO A 209 23.99 -2.33 -16.09
CA PRO A 209 23.56 -1.10 -16.72
C PRO A 209 22.50 -0.38 -15.86
N PRO A 210 22.37 0.96 -15.97
CA PRO A 210 21.37 1.74 -15.24
C PRO A 210 19.92 1.28 -15.46
N SER A 211 19.62 0.66 -16.60
CA SER A 211 18.31 0.08 -16.93
C SER A 211 18.00 -1.23 -16.20
N SER A 212 18.95 -1.78 -15.44
CA SER A 212 18.76 -3.02 -14.69
C SER A 212 17.75 -2.83 -13.56
N PRO A 213 16.84 -3.79 -13.32
CA PRO A 213 15.92 -3.73 -12.18
C PRO A 213 16.68 -3.62 -10.86
N MET A 214 16.22 -2.76 -9.94
CA MET A 214 16.85 -2.58 -8.63
C MET A 214 16.75 -3.85 -7.78
N PHE A 215 15.58 -4.48 -7.79
CA PHE A 215 15.30 -5.75 -7.14
C PHE A 215 15.00 -6.84 -8.16
N ILE A 216 15.58 -8.02 -7.96
CA ILE A 216 15.59 -9.11 -8.96
C ILE A 216 15.23 -10.46 -8.35
N THR A 217 14.73 -11.35 -9.20
CA THR A 217 14.56 -12.76 -8.88
C THR A 217 15.92 -13.42 -8.65
N MET A 218 16.07 -14.04 -7.48
CA MET A 218 17.23 -14.87 -7.16
C MET A 218 16.96 -16.32 -7.62
N HIS A 219 18.02 -17.07 -7.95
CA HIS A 219 17.93 -18.42 -8.53
C HIS A 219 17.03 -19.41 -7.75
N PHE A 220 15.78 -19.56 -8.18
CA PHE A 220 14.94 -20.73 -7.87
C PHE A 220 14.80 -21.63 -9.10
N ALA A 221 14.55 -22.92 -8.88
CA ALA A 221 14.48 -23.98 -9.91
C ALA A 221 13.49 -23.74 -11.07
N ARG A 222 12.65 -22.68 -11.00
CA ARG A 222 11.60 -22.37 -11.98
C ARG A 222 11.50 -20.89 -12.37
N THR A 223 12.44 -20.04 -11.95
CA THR A 223 12.44 -18.60 -12.30
C THR A 223 13.70 -18.24 -13.06
N ARG A 224 13.56 -17.45 -14.13
CA ARG A 224 14.71 -16.82 -14.78
C ARG A 224 15.45 -15.97 -13.73
N PRO A 225 16.74 -16.22 -13.45
CA PRO A 225 17.50 -15.39 -12.54
C PRO A 225 17.64 -13.98 -13.10
N ASN A 226 17.92 -13.01 -12.22
CA ASN A 226 18.18 -11.62 -12.58
C ASN A 226 17.03 -10.92 -13.34
N SER A 227 15.81 -11.44 -13.20
CA SER A 227 14.61 -10.86 -13.81
C SER A 227 13.87 -9.96 -12.81
N ARG A 228 13.06 -9.03 -13.31
CA ARG A 228 12.24 -8.16 -12.46
C ARG A 228 11.29 -9.00 -11.60
N ILE A 229 11.19 -8.67 -10.31
CA ILE A 229 10.28 -9.34 -9.37
C ILE A 229 8.84 -8.93 -9.69
N GLY A 230 7.91 -9.90 -9.68
CA GLY A 230 6.47 -9.63 -9.79
C GLY A 230 5.81 -9.43 -8.43
N GLU A 231 4.73 -8.63 -8.38
CA GLU A 231 3.97 -8.36 -7.15
C GLU A 231 3.47 -9.64 -6.44
N SER A 232 3.03 -10.64 -7.19
CA SER A 232 2.60 -11.93 -6.63
C SER A 232 3.73 -12.63 -5.86
N MET A 233 4.98 -12.51 -6.35
CA MET A 233 6.15 -13.05 -5.66
C MET A 233 6.41 -12.30 -4.36
N VAL A 234 6.35 -10.96 -4.36
CA VAL A 234 6.51 -10.16 -3.15
C VAL A 234 5.49 -10.57 -2.08
N ASN A 235 4.20 -10.64 -2.44
CA ASN A 235 3.14 -11.02 -1.52
C ASN A 235 3.28 -12.46 -1.00
N LYS A 236 3.76 -13.38 -1.85
CA LYS A 236 4.09 -14.74 -1.45
C LYS A 236 5.24 -14.74 -0.44
N THR A 237 6.33 -14.03 -0.72
CA THR A 237 7.50 -13.95 0.16
C THR A 237 7.17 -13.32 1.51
N ILE A 238 6.33 -12.27 1.56
CA ILE A 238 5.87 -11.68 2.82
C ILE A 238 5.21 -12.76 3.70
N ARG A 239 4.32 -13.57 3.13
CA ARG A 239 3.64 -14.64 3.87
C ARG A 239 4.59 -15.76 4.29
N GLU A 240 5.55 -16.13 3.44
CA GLU A 240 6.55 -17.15 3.75
C GLU A 240 7.47 -16.69 4.89
N ARG A 241 7.98 -15.45 4.85
CA ARG A 241 8.81 -14.87 5.91
C ARG A 241 8.03 -14.69 7.21
N ALA A 242 6.76 -14.29 7.14
CA ALA A 242 5.88 -14.21 8.32
C ALA A 242 5.69 -15.58 8.99
N LYS A 243 5.41 -16.64 8.21
CA LYS A 243 5.34 -18.02 8.73
C LYS A 243 6.66 -18.45 9.36
N ARG A 244 7.77 -18.15 8.70
CA ARG A 244 9.13 -18.48 9.18
C ARG A 244 9.44 -17.78 10.51
N ALA A 245 8.95 -16.56 10.70
CA ALA A 245 9.05 -15.81 11.95
C ALA A 245 8.04 -16.24 13.03
N GLY A 246 7.24 -17.28 12.79
CA GLY A 246 6.26 -17.78 13.76
C GLY A 246 5.00 -16.93 13.90
N LEU A 247 4.72 -16.05 12.94
CA LEU A 247 3.53 -15.19 12.96
C LEU A 247 2.30 -15.94 12.45
N HIS A 248 1.13 -15.63 13.01
CA HIS A 248 -0.15 -16.13 12.50
C HIS A 248 -0.52 -15.39 11.20
N VAL A 249 -0.28 -16.05 10.06
CA VAL A 249 -0.48 -15.43 8.74
C VAL A 249 -1.95 -15.44 8.35
N ASP A 250 -2.54 -14.25 8.34
CA ASP A 250 -3.88 -13.96 7.87
C ASP A 250 -3.85 -13.15 6.55
N ARG A 251 -5.00 -12.58 6.16
CA ARG A 251 -5.13 -11.79 4.93
C ARG A 251 -4.34 -10.47 4.93
N ARG A 252 -3.82 -10.02 6.07
CA ARG A 252 -3.09 -8.75 6.22
C ARG A 252 -1.68 -8.81 5.66
N PHE A 253 -1.11 -10.00 5.53
CA PHE A 253 0.26 -10.18 5.09
C PHE A 253 0.36 -10.04 3.57
N HIS A 254 0.43 -8.79 3.11
CA HIS A 254 0.64 -8.36 1.74
C HIS A 254 1.33 -6.99 1.69
N ALA A 255 1.92 -6.63 0.54
CA ALA A 255 2.76 -5.44 0.42
C ALA A 255 2.01 -4.13 0.71
N HIS A 256 0.70 -4.05 0.43
CA HIS A 256 -0.07 -2.85 0.80
C HIS A 256 -0.12 -2.60 2.30
N SER A 257 0.02 -3.62 3.15
CA SER A 257 -0.03 -3.46 4.60
C SER A 257 1.22 -2.78 5.14
N PHE A 258 2.38 -2.95 4.48
CA PHE A 258 3.59 -2.18 4.79
C PHE A 258 3.34 -0.68 4.60
N ARG A 259 2.74 -0.31 3.46
CA ARG A 259 2.34 1.08 3.19
C ARG A 259 1.30 1.59 4.19
N HIS A 260 0.29 0.78 4.51
CA HIS A 260 -0.71 1.16 5.52
C HIS A 260 -0.06 1.40 6.88
N SER A 261 0.82 0.50 7.32
CA SER A 261 1.56 0.67 8.57
C SER A 261 2.44 1.90 8.56
N PHE A 262 3.15 2.19 7.45
CA PHE A 262 3.93 3.42 7.31
C PHE A 262 3.07 4.68 7.46
N ILE A 263 1.94 4.73 6.76
CA ILE A 263 1.00 5.86 6.84
C ILE A 263 0.47 5.99 8.28
N THR A 264 -0.02 4.91 8.87
CA THR A 264 -0.57 4.91 10.22
C THR A 264 0.48 5.33 11.26
N GLU A 265 1.73 4.91 11.12
CA GLU A 265 2.80 5.30 12.03
C GLU A 265 3.11 6.80 11.90
N LEU A 266 3.21 7.34 10.68
CA LEU A 266 3.39 8.79 10.51
C LEU A 266 2.23 9.60 11.11
N LEU A 267 0.99 9.12 10.95
CA LEU A 267 -0.17 9.79 11.52
C LEU A 267 -0.16 9.76 13.06
N ARG A 268 0.26 8.64 13.66
CA ARG A 268 0.45 8.53 15.12
C ARG A 268 1.54 9.45 15.67
N GLN A 269 2.48 9.83 14.83
CA GLN A 269 3.55 10.79 15.15
C GLN A 269 3.13 12.23 14.81
N ASP A 270 1.83 12.54 14.79
CA ASP A 270 1.27 13.86 14.50
C ASP A 270 1.68 14.46 13.14
N VAL A 271 2.15 13.65 12.19
CA VAL A 271 2.49 14.16 10.86
C VAL A 271 1.22 14.52 10.13
N ALA A 272 1.10 15.80 9.77
CA ALA A 272 -0.06 16.32 9.04
C ALA A 272 -0.41 15.44 7.83
N ILE A 273 -1.68 15.06 7.73
CA ILE A 273 -2.21 14.18 6.67
C ILE A 273 -1.77 14.62 5.27
N SER A 274 -1.76 15.93 5.01
CA SER A 274 -1.33 16.52 3.74
C SER A 274 0.16 16.23 3.42
N LYS A 275 1.02 16.23 4.43
CA LYS A 275 2.43 15.83 4.30
C LYS A 275 2.55 14.33 4.02
N VAL A 276 1.81 13.50 4.76
CA VAL A 276 1.80 12.05 4.54
C VAL A 276 1.33 11.71 3.12
N GLN A 277 0.25 12.33 2.64
CA GLN A 277 -0.25 12.16 1.27
C GLN A 277 0.79 12.49 0.20
N ARG A 278 1.56 13.57 0.40
CA ARG A 278 2.62 14.00 -0.52
C ARG A 278 3.79 13.02 -0.53
N ILE A 279 4.20 12.52 0.65
CA ILE A 279 5.26 11.49 0.77
C ILE A 279 4.85 10.22 0.00
N VAL A 280 3.62 9.76 0.17
CA VAL A 280 3.20 8.48 -0.39
C VAL A 280 2.67 8.58 -1.83
N GLY A 281 2.40 9.78 -2.35
CA GLY A 281 1.90 9.99 -3.73
C GLY A 281 0.44 9.57 -3.93
N HIS A 282 -0.47 10.00 -3.03
CA HIS A 282 -1.92 9.82 -3.23
C HIS A 282 -2.50 10.95 -4.10
N ARG A 283 -3.11 10.61 -5.24
CA ARG A 283 -3.79 11.59 -6.13
C ARG A 283 -5.24 11.89 -5.75
N LYS A 284 -5.89 11.06 -4.93
CA LYS A 284 -7.28 11.29 -4.48
C LYS A 284 -7.35 11.34 -2.96
N VAL A 285 -8.01 12.38 -2.46
CA VAL A 285 -8.27 12.64 -1.03
C VAL A 285 -9.13 11.52 -0.39
N ASP A 286 -9.95 10.82 -1.18
CA ASP A 286 -10.91 9.83 -0.70
C ASP A 286 -10.29 8.61 0.02
N THR A 287 -9.09 8.16 -0.37
CA THR A 287 -8.39 7.10 0.37
C THR A 287 -7.89 7.57 1.73
N THR A 288 -7.81 8.88 1.93
CA THR A 288 -7.23 9.49 3.12
C THR A 288 -8.28 9.78 4.20
N MET A 289 -9.54 10.03 3.81
CA MET A 289 -10.67 10.16 4.75
C MET A 289 -10.89 8.90 5.61
N ILE A 290 -10.46 7.73 5.14
CA ILE A 290 -10.53 6.48 5.91
C ILE A 290 -9.63 6.54 7.16
N TYR A 291 -8.54 7.32 7.14
CA TYR A 291 -7.63 7.47 8.27
C TYR A 291 -8.06 8.58 9.25
N THR A 292 -8.97 9.47 8.84
CA THR A 292 -9.53 10.53 9.71
C THR A 292 -10.31 9.96 10.90
N HIS A 293 -10.87 8.75 10.77
CA HIS A 293 -11.58 8.08 11.86
C HIS A 293 -10.66 7.50 12.94
N MET A 294 -9.34 7.49 12.73
CA MET A 294 -8.44 6.83 13.67
C MET A 294 -8.11 7.62 14.92
N VAL A 295 -8.52 8.89 15.06
CA VAL A 295 -8.06 9.66 16.23
C VAL A 295 -8.94 10.83 16.66
N THR A 296 -9.86 10.50 17.55
CA THR A 296 -10.59 11.48 18.37
C THR A 296 -9.67 12.15 19.40
N ASP A 297 -8.59 11.47 19.81
CA ASP A 297 -7.60 12.02 20.74
C ASP A 297 -6.59 12.94 20.04
N ASP A 298 -6.13 12.63 18.81
CA ASP A 298 -5.21 13.52 18.07
C ASP A 298 -5.93 14.77 17.53
N LEU A 299 -7.23 14.69 17.24
CA LEU A 299 -8.02 15.89 16.94
C LEU A 299 -8.05 16.84 18.14
N ARG A 300 -8.18 16.30 19.35
CA ARG A 300 -8.13 17.10 20.58
C ARG A 300 -6.74 17.74 20.74
N GLN A 301 -5.66 16.98 20.58
CA GLN A 301 -4.29 17.52 20.67
C GLN A 301 -3.99 18.57 19.58
N ALA A 302 -4.43 18.34 18.35
CA ALA A 302 -4.30 19.31 17.26
C ALA A 302 -5.10 20.60 17.53
N MET A 303 -6.30 20.51 18.12
CA MET A 303 -7.08 21.68 18.54
C MET A 303 -6.36 22.48 19.63
N LEU A 304 -5.72 21.81 20.59
CA LEU A 304 -4.97 22.45 21.66
C LEU A 304 -3.73 23.22 21.14
N LYS A 305 -3.19 22.86 19.97
CA LYS A 305 -2.11 23.59 19.29
C LYS A 305 -2.56 24.93 18.67
N HIS A 306 -3.87 25.23 18.60
CA HIS A 306 -4.39 26.48 18.02
C HIS A 306 -4.06 27.71 18.92
N PRO A 307 -3.45 28.79 18.39
CA PRO A 307 -2.95 29.91 19.21
C PRO A 307 -3.99 30.57 20.14
N LEU A 308 -5.26 30.65 19.73
CA LEU A 308 -6.33 31.22 20.56
C LEU A 308 -6.84 30.26 21.65
N ILE A 309 -6.72 28.94 21.43
CA ILE A 309 -7.13 27.91 22.39
C ILE A 309 -6.00 27.66 23.40
N ARG A 310 -4.74 27.72 22.94
CA ARG A 310 -3.54 27.65 23.78
C ARG A 310 -3.50 28.75 24.84
N LYS A 311 -4.02 29.94 24.55
CA LYS A 311 -4.14 31.06 25.53
C LYS A 311 -5.07 30.73 26.71
N SER A 312 -6.01 29.81 26.52
CA SER A 312 -6.95 29.38 27.57
C SER A 312 -6.52 28.11 28.29
N GLN A 313 -5.37 27.54 27.95
CA GLN A 313 -4.86 26.33 28.63
C GLN A 313 -4.15 26.67 29.94
N ASP A 314 -4.28 25.76 30.90
CA ASP A 314 -3.45 25.76 32.11
C ASP A 314 -1.96 25.64 31.71
N PRO A 315 -1.09 26.58 32.11
CA PRO A 315 0.35 26.50 31.87
C PRO A 315 0.99 25.18 32.32
N HIS A 316 0.49 24.55 33.40
CA HIS A 316 0.99 23.26 33.86
C HIS A 316 0.67 22.13 32.88
N ALA A 317 -0.51 22.15 32.25
CA ALA A 317 -0.87 21.17 31.22
C ALA A 317 0.02 21.31 29.97
N ILE A 318 0.46 22.53 29.63
CA ILE A 318 1.42 22.76 28.54
C ILE A 318 2.78 22.16 28.89
N ILE A 319 3.27 22.35 30.13
CA ILE A 319 4.53 21.78 30.61
C ILE A 319 4.50 20.25 30.51
N GLU A 320 3.42 19.61 30.96
CA GLU A 320 3.28 18.15 30.87
C GLU A 320 3.19 17.66 29.42
N SER A 321 2.48 18.36 28.54
CA SER A 321 2.43 18.02 27.11
C SER A 321 3.82 18.06 26.46
N VAL A 322 4.65 19.07 26.77
CA VAL A 322 6.02 19.13 26.25
C VAL A 322 6.88 18.01 26.85
N LYS A 323 6.70 17.65 28.13
CA LYS A 323 7.38 16.48 28.72
C LYS A 323 6.99 15.17 28.03
N GLU A 324 5.71 14.97 27.75
CA GLU A 324 5.21 13.80 27.03
C GLU A 324 5.78 13.72 25.61
N GLU A 325 5.85 14.86 24.91
CA GLU A 325 6.43 14.93 23.57
C GLU A 325 7.95 14.66 23.59
N ILE A 326 8.68 15.12 24.61
CA ILE A 326 10.09 14.74 24.80
C ILE A 326 10.23 13.23 25.08
N LYS A 327 9.34 12.65 25.91
CA LYS A 327 9.32 11.21 26.20
C LYS A 327 8.97 10.38 24.95
N SER A 328 8.14 10.90 24.04
CA SER A 328 7.68 10.19 22.84
C SER A 328 8.81 9.87 21.85
N PHE A 329 9.89 10.66 21.86
CA PHE A 329 11.11 10.37 21.09
C PHE A 329 11.85 9.10 21.53
N ARG A 330 11.45 8.48 22.66
CA ARG A 330 12.00 7.21 23.17
C ARG A 330 13.54 7.20 23.22
N LEU A 331 14.13 8.31 23.67
CA LEU A 331 15.57 8.46 23.79
C LEU A 331 16.19 7.49 24.82
N HIS A 332 15.36 6.92 25.71
CA HIS A 332 15.76 5.83 26.60
C HIS A 332 16.27 4.63 25.80
N GLY A 333 17.59 4.41 25.82
CA GLY A 333 18.25 3.28 25.17
C GLY A 333 18.83 3.58 23.78
N ASP A 334 18.74 4.81 23.27
CA ASP A 334 19.45 5.20 22.05
C ASP A 334 20.93 5.46 22.37
N GLU A 335 21.81 4.53 21.98
CA GLU A 335 23.25 4.56 22.29
C GLU A 335 24.01 5.75 21.69
N ARG A 336 23.38 6.52 20.80
CA ARG A 336 23.99 7.68 20.15
C ARG A 336 23.89 8.96 20.97
N PHE A 337 23.03 9.00 21.98
CA PHE A 337 22.74 10.21 22.73
C PHE A 337 22.94 10.04 24.23
N ASP A 338 23.46 11.08 24.85
CA ASP A 338 23.31 11.34 26.28
C ASP A 338 22.19 12.36 26.45
N TYR A 339 21.30 12.17 27.42
CA TYR A 339 20.30 13.18 27.74
C TYR A 339 19.97 13.20 29.22
N THR A 340 19.52 14.37 29.69
CA THR A 340 19.06 14.59 31.05
C THR A 340 17.76 15.40 31.04
N LEU A 341 16.81 14.98 31.86
CA LEU A 341 15.56 15.71 32.12
C LEU A 341 15.51 15.99 33.63
N THR A 342 15.57 17.27 34.01
CA THR A 342 15.57 17.69 35.41
C THR A 342 14.31 18.49 35.69
N GLU A 343 13.49 18.05 36.63
CA GLU A 343 12.30 18.78 37.06
C GLU A 343 12.66 19.92 38.03
N ARG A 344 11.89 21.00 37.96
CA ARG A 344 11.97 22.17 38.82
C ARG A 344 10.56 22.54 39.28
N ASN A 345 10.45 23.31 40.36
CA ASN A 345 9.14 23.70 40.93
C ASN A 345 8.24 24.46 39.94
N ASP A 346 8.82 25.08 38.91
CA ASP A 346 8.14 25.89 37.88
C ASP A 346 8.28 25.33 36.45
N GLY A 347 8.82 24.12 36.27
CA GLY A 347 9.01 23.53 34.95
C GLY A 347 10.02 22.38 34.88
N PHE A 348 10.76 22.30 33.78
CA PHE A 348 11.84 21.32 33.62
C PHE A 348 12.94 21.85 32.68
N SER A 349 14.14 21.29 32.80
CA SER A 349 15.24 21.48 31.83
C SER A 349 15.55 20.16 31.14
N PHE A 350 15.65 20.19 29.81
CA PHE A 350 16.06 19.06 28.98
C PHE A 350 17.37 19.38 28.28
N ASN A 351 18.37 18.50 28.42
CA ASN A 351 19.64 18.59 27.73
C ASN A 351 19.89 17.28 26.98
N ILE A 352 20.35 17.38 25.73
CA ILE A 352 20.69 16.24 24.88
C ILE A 352 22.00 16.53 24.15
N SER A 353 22.90 15.55 24.13
CA SER A 353 24.19 15.62 23.45
C SER A 353 24.49 14.29 22.74
N LEU A 354 25.35 14.34 21.73
CA LEU A 354 25.88 13.14 21.10
C LEU A 354 26.84 12.45 22.07
N LYS A 355 26.70 11.12 22.23
CA LYS A 355 27.74 10.30 22.83
C LYS A 355 28.96 10.32 21.93
N LYS A 356 30.12 10.64 22.49
CA LYS A 356 31.40 10.62 21.79
C LYS A 356 31.92 9.21 21.61
#